data_AF-A0A453SSG2-F1
#
_entry.id   AF-A0A453SSG2-F1
#
_cell.length_a   1.000
_cell.length_b   1.000
_cell.length_c   1.000
_cell.angle_alpha   90.00
_cell.angle_beta   90.00
_cell.angle_gamma   90.00
#
_symmetry.space_group_name_H-M   'P 1'
#
loop_
_entity.id
_entity.type
_entity.pdbx_description
1 polymer ?
#
loop_
_entity_poly.entity_id
_entity_poly.type
_entity_poly.pdbx_seq_one_letter_code
_entity_poly.pdbx_strand_id
1 'polypeptide(L)' 'MVYAEGPARPGGAAAVAMLIGPNAPISFESKYRAFHMTHVYDLYKPHLASEYPVRILSPVFVCLF' A
#
# COMPACT_ATOMS: atom_id res chain seq x y z
N MET A 1 19.55 4.83 -10.31
CA MET A 1 18.22 4.18 -10.46
C MET A 1 17.90 3.54 -9.12
N VAL A 2 16.70 3.81 -8.59
CA VAL A 2 16.31 3.58 -7.18
C VAL A 2 15.81 2.14 -6.93
N TYR A 3 15.97 1.22 -7.91
CA TYR A 3 15.60 -0.20 -7.76
C TYR A 3 16.79 -1.15 -7.96
N ALA A 4 16.94 -2.13 -7.06
CA ALA A 4 17.88 -3.23 -7.19
C ALA A 4 17.48 -4.09 -8.40
N GLU A 5 18.45 -4.80 -8.98
CA GLU A 5 18.17 -5.65 -10.13
C GLU A 5 17.17 -6.75 -9.76
N GLY A 6 16.08 -6.84 -10.53
CA GLY A 6 14.99 -7.78 -10.29
C GLY A 6 13.67 -7.34 -10.93
N PRO A 7 12.61 -8.16 -10.87
CA PRO A 7 11.31 -7.88 -11.49
C PRO A 7 10.59 -6.65 -10.91
N ALA A 8 11.02 -6.14 -9.75
CA ALA A 8 10.48 -4.92 -9.14
C ALA A 8 11.11 -3.62 -9.69
N ARG A 9 12.03 -3.71 -10.66
CA ARG A 9 12.78 -2.57 -11.21
C ARG A 9 11.95 -1.49 -11.93
N PRO A 10 10.84 -1.77 -12.63
CA PRO A 10 9.94 -0.70 -13.07
C PRO A 10 9.14 -0.20 -11.86
N GLY A 11 9.48 1.00 -11.39
CA GLY A 11 8.73 1.71 -10.35
C GLY A 11 8.29 3.10 -10.81
N GLY A 12 7.53 3.80 -9.97
CA GLY A 12 7.01 5.13 -10.26
C GLY A 12 6.87 5.96 -8.99
N ALA A 13 6.79 7.28 -9.15
CA ALA A 13 6.60 8.23 -8.06
C ALA A 13 5.48 9.23 -8.42
N ALA A 14 4.59 9.51 -7.47
CA ALA A 14 3.48 10.46 -7.61
C ALA A 14 3.11 11.05 -6.25
N ALA A 15 2.50 12.23 -6.25
CA ALA A 15 1.93 12.88 -5.07
C ALA A 15 0.51 13.37 -5.37
N VAL A 16 -0.40 13.28 -4.39
CA VAL A 16 -1.80 13.69 -4.51
C VAL A 16 -2.14 14.63 -3.34
N ALA A 17 -2.80 15.75 -3.63
CA ALA A 17 -3.32 16.67 -2.62
C ALA A 17 -4.85 16.66 -2.64
N MET A 18 -5.48 16.53 -1.47
CA MET A 18 -6.94 16.51 -1.30
C MET A 18 -7.35 17.58 -0.29
N LEU A 19 -8.33 18.42 -0.65
CA LEU A 19 -8.97 19.38 0.25
C LEU A 19 -10.22 18.76 0.88
N ILE A 20 -10.34 18.83 2.20
CA ILE A 20 -11.44 18.23 2.96
C ILE A 20 -12.25 19.35 3.62
N GLY A 21 -13.58 19.33 3.42
CA GLY A 21 -14.49 20.33 3.98
C GLY A 21 -15.96 19.92 3.86
N PRO A 22 -16.87 20.66 4.51
CA PRO A 22 -18.31 20.43 4.40
C PRO A 22 -18.81 20.70 2.97
N ASN A 23 -19.93 20.07 2.58
CA ASN A 23 -20.55 20.20 1.25
C ASN A 23 -19.59 19.87 0.08
N ALA A 24 -18.70 18.90 0.28
CA ALA A 24 -17.79 18.45 -0.77
C ALA A 24 -18.55 17.77 -1.94
N PRO A 25 -18.09 17.95 -3.20
CA PRO A 25 -18.66 17.25 -4.36
C PRO A 25 -18.46 15.74 -4.30
N ILE A 26 -17.46 15.28 -3.53
CA ILE A 26 -17.22 13.87 -3.21
C ILE A 26 -17.45 13.70 -1.71
N SER A 27 -18.64 13.25 -1.34
CA SER A 27 -19.04 13.04 0.06
C SER A 27 -18.89 11.58 0.46
N PHE A 28 -18.18 11.31 1.56
CA PHE A 28 -18.11 9.97 2.12
C PHE A 28 -19.36 9.63 2.94
N GLU A 29 -19.93 8.45 2.72
CA GLU A 29 -21.00 7.93 3.57
C GLU A 29 -20.41 7.23 4.80
N SER A 30 -20.43 7.91 5.95
CA SER A 30 -19.71 7.46 7.16
C SER A 30 -20.12 6.07 7.68
N LYS A 31 -21.31 5.57 7.32
CA LYS A 31 -21.84 4.30 7.82
C LYS A 31 -21.43 3.09 6.96
N TYR A 32 -21.01 3.30 5.72
CA TYR A 32 -20.69 2.22 4.79
C TYR A 32 -19.17 2.07 4.65
N ARG A 33 -18.55 1.42 5.63
CA ARG A 33 -17.12 1.08 5.63
C ARG A 33 -16.88 -0.25 6.34
N ALA A 34 -16.06 -1.11 5.76
CA ALA A 34 -15.57 -2.35 6.35
C ALA A 34 -14.04 -2.36 6.31
N PHE A 35 -13.39 -2.94 7.33
CA PHE A 35 -11.94 -3.11 7.38
C PHE A 35 -11.60 -4.54 7.75
N HIS A 36 -10.58 -5.10 7.10
CA HIS A 36 -9.94 -6.34 7.50
C HIS A 36 -8.46 -6.06 7.81
N MET A 37 -8.01 -6.36 9.02
CA MET A 37 -6.63 -6.17 9.45
C MET A 37 -6.11 -7.47 10.06
N THR A 38 -5.05 -8.02 9.46
CA THR A 38 -4.43 -9.29 9.88
C THR A 38 -2.92 -9.14 9.92
N HIS A 39 -2.28 -9.76 10.91
CA HIS A 39 -0.83 -9.75 11.05
C HIS A 39 -0.18 -10.79 10.12
N VAL A 40 0.32 -10.34 8.97
CA VAL A 40 0.95 -11.18 7.93
C VAL A 40 2.22 -10.50 7.43
N TYR A 41 3.19 -11.30 6.96
CA TYR A 41 4.49 -10.85 6.46
C TYR A 41 4.63 -11.00 4.93
N ASP A 42 3.63 -10.53 4.18
CA ASP A 42 3.62 -10.67 2.70
C ASP A 42 4.55 -9.68 1.99
N LEU A 43 4.55 -8.42 2.45
CA LEU A 43 5.38 -7.35 1.89
C LEU A 43 5.76 -6.36 2.99
N TYR A 44 7.03 -6.36 3.39
CA TYR A 44 7.52 -5.51 4.47
C TYR A 44 8.99 -5.12 4.25
N LYS A 45 9.50 -4.15 5.02
CA LYS A 45 10.89 -3.67 4.96
C LYS A 45 11.68 -4.08 6.21
N PRO A 46 12.28 -5.28 6.26
CA PRO A 46 13.06 -5.73 7.43
C PRO A 46 14.42 -5.05 7.57
N HIS A 47 15.04 -4.64 6.46
CA HIS A 47 16.38 -4.07 6.45
C HIS A 47 16.30 -2.54 6.42
N LEU A 48 16.58 -1.90 7.56
CA LEU A 48 16.45 -0.45 7.72
C LEU A 48 17.39 0.37 6.81
N ALA A 49 18.51 -0.21 6.38
CA ALA A 49 19.45 0.42 5.46
C ALA A 49 19.09 0.23 3.98
N SER A 50 18.03 -0.52 3.67
CA SER A 50 17.61 -0.87 2.31
C SER A 50 16.25 -0.25 1.99
N GLU A 51 16.13 0.34 0.80
CA GLU A 51 14.86 0.87 0.32
C GLU A 51 13.91 -0.23 -0.18
N TYR A 52 14.44 -1.44 -0.40
CA TYR A 52 13.73 -2.57 -1.00
C TYR A 52 12.93 -3.39 0.01
N PRO A 53 11.64 -3.65 -0.23
CA PRO A 53 10.87 -4.58 0.58
C PRO A 53 11.29 -6.02 0.31
N VAL A 54 11.18 -6.87 1.32
CA VAL A 54 11.26 -8.33 1.19
C VAL A 54 9.86 -8.85 0.86
N ARG A 55 9.77 -9.63 -0.21
CA ARG A 55 8.56 -10.38 -0.58
C ARG A 55 8.82 -11.85 -0.28
N ILE A 56 8.06 -12.42 0.64
CA ILE A 56 8.00 -13.86 0.86
C ILE A 56 6.76 -14.34 0.12
N LEU A 57 6.88 -15.38 -0.72
CA LEU A 57 5.75 -15.98 -1.43
C LEU A 57 4.88 -16.74 -0.41
N SER A 58 4.15 -16.01 0.43
CA SER A 58 3.14 -16.58 1.30
C SER A 58 1.94 -16.98 0.42
N PRO A 59 1.31 -18.15 0.67
CA PRO A 59 0.06 -18.53 0.00
C PRO A 59 -1.13 -17.68 0.50
N VAL A 60 -0.93 -16.83 1.51
CA VAL A 60 -1.93 -15.94 2.09
C VAL A 60 -1.89 -14.60 1.35
N PHE A 61 -2.08 -14.62 0.02
CA PHE A 61 -2.45 -13.40 -0.68
C PHE A 61 -3.84 -13.02 -0.18
N VAL A 62 -3.91 -12.14 0.82
CA VAL A 62 -5.16 -11.64 1.37
C VAL A 62 -5.91 -10.98 0.22
N CYS A 63 -6.89 -11.70 -0.31
CA CYS A 63 -7.85 -11.23 -1.28
C CYS A 63 -8.58 -10.05 -0.64
N LEU A 64 -8.46 -8.88 -1.26
CA LEU A 64 -9.16 -7.66 -0.87
C LEU A 64 -10.68 -7.93 -0.77
N PHE A 65 -11.19 -7.95 0.46
CA PHE A 65 -12.57 -7.57 0.76
C PHE A 65 -12.53 -6.26 1.53
#